data_AF-A0A3D6ERJ5-F1
#
_entry.id   AF-A0A3D6ERJ5-F1
#
_cell.length_a   1.000
_cell.length_b   1.000
_cell.length_c   1.000
_cell.angle_alpha   90.00
_cell.angle_beta   90.00
_cell.angle_gamma   90.00
#
_symmetry.space_group_name_H-M   'P 1'
#
loop_
_entity.id
_entity.type
_entity.pdbx_description
1 polymer ?
#
loop_
_entity_poly.entity_id
_entity_poly.type
_entity_poly.pdbx_seq_one_letter_code
_entity_poly.pdbx_strand_id
1 'polypeptide(L)' 'MLLAHGNSWACEVCQKQQPKITQSITHGAGPQSNWDWVIIAVISAITLLTLIYSIKYLIKPHEDSADHIKQSILIH' A
#
# COMPACT_ATOMS: atom_id res chain seq x y z
N MET A 1 11.23 -24.72 -20.66
CA MET A 1 11.05 -24.13 -19.32
C MET A 1 9.60 -23.72 -19.19
N LEU A 2 8.87 -24.37 -18.28
CA LEU A 2 7.41 -24.33 -18.21
C LEU A 2 6.88 -22.90 -17.96
N LEU A 3 5.88 -22.55 -18.75
CA LEU A 3 5.00 -21.40 -18.59
C LEU A 3 4.19 -21.58 -17.28
N ALA A 4 4.62 -20.88 -16.23
CA ALA A 4 3.87 -20.83 -14.98
C ALA A 4 2.67 -19.88 -15.14
N HIS A 5 1.48 -20.45 -15.02
CA HIS A 5 0.20 -19.76 -15.09
C HIS A 5 0.07 -18.77 -13.92
N GLY A 6 -0.38 -17.56 -14.23
CA GLY A 6 -0.62 -16.50 -13.26
C GLY A 6 -1.79 -16.83 -12.34
N ASN A 7 -1.51 -17.51 -11.24
CA ASN A 7 -2.39 -17.54 -10.09
C ASN A 7 -2.04 -16.31 -9.24
N SER A 8 -2.99 -15.40 -9.08
CA SER A 8 -2.88 -14.23 -8.17
C SER A 8 -2.75 -14.63 -6.69
N TRP A 9 -2.75 -15.94 -6.40
CA TRP A 9 -2.64 -16.55 -5.09
C TRP A 9 -1.35 -17.39 -5.01
N ALA A 10 -0.63 -17.26 -3.89
CA ALA A 10 0.53 -18.10 -3.62
C ALA A 10 0.13 -19.58 -3.56
N CYS A 11 0.94 -20.48 -4.14
CA CYS A 11 0.77 -21.91 -3.91
C CYS A 11 1.02 -22.25 -2.44
N GLU A 12 0.54 -23.41 -1.96
CA GLU A 12 0.67 -23.84 -0.57
C GLU A 12 2.12 -23.77 -0.05
N VAL A 13 3.08 -24.15 -0.90
CA VAL A 13 4.51 -24.11 -0.55
C VAL A 13 4.99 -22.67 -0.36
N CYS A 14 4.71 -21.78 -1.33
CA CYS A 14 5.09 -20.38 -1.23
C CYS A 14 4.41 -19.69 -0.03
N GLN A 15 3.16 -20.04 0.28
CA GLN A 15 2.44 -19.50 1.43
C GLN A 15 3.07 -19.96 2.76
N LYS A 16 3.50 -21.23 2.88
CA LYS A 16 4.18 -21.74 4.08
C LYS A 16 5.56 -21.11 4.30
N GLN A 17 6.21 -20.64 3.24
CA GLN A 17 7.51 -19.97 3.31
C GLN A 17 7.41 -18.48 3.67
N GLN A 18 6.21 -17.89 3.67
CA GLN A 18 6.02 -16.51 4.09
C GLN A 18 6.21 -16.33 5.61
N PRO A 19 6.67 -15.16 6.06
CA PRO A 19 6.72 -14.83 7.48
C PRO A 19 5.32 -14.92 8.10
N LYS A 20 5.20 -15.53 9.28
CA LYS A 20 3.90 -15.77 9.96
C LYS A 20 3.03 -14.51 10.09
N ILE A 21 3.65 -13.35 10.30
CA ILE A 21 2.94 -12.07 10.48
C ILE A 21 2.34 -11.52 9.18
N THR A 22 2.96 -11.82 8.03
CA THR A 22 2.48 -11.39 6.70
C THR A 22 2.00 -12.55 5.83
N GLN A 23 1.91 -13.74 6.38
CA GLN A 23 1.41 -14.93 5.73
C GLN A 23 -0.06 -14.71 5.35
N SER A 24 -0.43 -15.09 4.14
CA SER A 24 -1.77 -14.89 3.54
C SER A 24 -2.16 -13.46 3.15
N ILE A 25 -1.43 -12.43 3.59
CA ILE A 25 -1.68 -11.02 3.18
C ILE A 25 -0.72 -10.51 2.12
N THR A 26 0.46 -11.12 2.00
CA THR A 26 1.49 -10.73 1.03
C THR A 26 1.68 -11.80 -0.03
N HIS A 27 2.16 -11.39 -1.20
CA HIS A 27 2.65 -12.30 -2.24
C HIS A 27 4.18 -12.28 -2.23
N GLY A 28 4.81 -13.42 -2.54
CA GLY A 28 6.28 -13.55 -2.51
C GLY A 28 6.83 -14.04 -1.17
N ALA A 29 8.17 -14.10 -1.06
CA ALA A 29 8.88 -14.72 0.07
C ALA A 29 8.92 -13.88 1.36
N GLY A 30 8.60 -12.58 1.28
CA GLY A 30 8.71 -11.66 2.42
C GLY A 30 10.15 -11.25 2.77
N PRO A 31 10.33 -10.52 3.87
CA PRO A 31 11.61 -9.93 4.26
C PRO A 31 12.62 -11.01 4.65
N GLN A 32 13.87 -10.89 4.18
CA GLN A 32 14.91 -11.90 4.38
C GLN A 32 15.82 -11.56 5.57
N SER A 33 15.85 -10.31 6.00
CA SER A 33 16.66 -9.83 7.12
C SER A 33 15.86 -8.98 8.13
N ASN A 34 16.40 -8.81 9.33
CA ASN A 34 15.81 -7.90 10.33
C ASN A 34 15.83 -6.44 9.86
N TRP A 35 16.79 -6.06 9.04
CA TRP A 35 16.86 -4.71 8.47
C TRP A 35 15.73 -4.43 7.48
N ASP A 36 15.31 -5.45 6.74
CA ASP A 36 14.19 -5.35 5.80
C ASP A 36 12.88 -5.01 6.56
N TRP A 37 12.71 -5.58 7.77
CA TRP A 37 11.57 -5.25 8.64
C TRP A 37 11.59 -3.81 9.13
N VAL A 38 12.76 -3.24 9.42
CA VAL A 38 12.89 -1.82 9.79
C VAL A 38 12.47 -0.93 8.63
N ILE A 39 12.93 -1.24 7.41
CA ILE A 39 12.57 -0.49 6.20
C ILE A 39 11.04 -0.54 5.98
N ILE A 40 10.45 -1.73 6.07
CA ILE A 40 9.00 -1.91 5.91
C ILE A 40 8.22 -1.09 6.94
N ALA A 41 8.66 -1.09 8.20
CA ALA A 41 8.02 -0.29 9.24
C ALA A 41 8.06 1.21 8.94
N VAL A 42 9.22 1.73 8.53
CA VAL A 42 9.40 3.16 8.19
C VAL A 42 8.56 3.56 6.98
N ILE A 43 8.61 2.78 5.89
CA ILE A 43 7.84 3.08 4.68
C ILE A 43 6.34 3.01 4.98
N SER A 44 5.89 1.99 5.72
CA SER A 44 4.47 1.87 6.10
C SER A 44 3.99 3.08 6.91
N ALA A 45 4.81 3.57 7.84
CA ALA A 45 4.49 4.78 8.62
C ALA A 45 4.36 6.02 7.71
N ILE A 46 5.31 6.22 6.79
CA ILE A 46 5.27 7.34 5.84
C ILE A 46 4.04 7.23 4.93
N THR A 47 3.75 6.05 4.38
CA THR A 47 2.57 5.82 3.52
C THR A 47 1.26 6.08 4.24
N LEU A 48 1.13 5.68 5.51
CA LEU A 48 -0.07 5.98 6.29
C LEU A 48 -0.22 7.49 6.53
N LEU A 49 0.87 8.18 6.86
CA LEU A 49 0.86 9.63 7.01
C LEU A 49 0.46 10.32 5.71
N THR A 50 1.05 9.94 4.57
CA THR A 50 0.72 10.53 3.27
C THR A 50 -0.72 10.22 2.86
N LEU A 51 -1.23 9.02 3.13
CA LEU A 51 -2.63 8.67 2.88
C LEU A 51 -3.59 9.53 3.72
N ILE A 52 -3.31 9.70 5.02
CA ILE A 52 -4.11 10.55 5.91
C ILE A 52 -4.14 11.99 5.39
N TYR A 53 -2.99 12.55 5.04
CA TYR A 53 -2.92 13.92 4.50
C TYR A 53 -3.60 14.02 3.14
N SER A 54 -3.44 13.02 2.27
CA SER A 54 -4.12 12.97 0.97
C SER A 54 -5.63 13.01 1.14
N ILE A 55 -6.20 12.17 2.01
CA ILE A 55 -7.63 12.18 2.32
C ILE A 55 -8.04 13.52 2.94
N LYS A 56 -7.27 14.05 3.90
CA LYS A 56 -7.56 15.33 4.55
C LYS A 56 -7.68 16.47 3.54
N TYR A 57 -6.75 16.55 2.58
CA TYR A 57 -6.73 17.59 1.56
C TYR A 57 -7.74 17.37 0.43
N LEU A 58 -8.18 16.12 0.20
CA LEU A 58 -9.30 15.81 -0.70
C LEU A 58 -10.65 16.20 -0.09
N ILE A 59 -10.88 15.92 1.20
CA ILE A 59 -12.14 16.23 1.88
C ILE A 59 -12.26 17.73 2.18
N LYS A 60 -11.19 18.33 2.69
CA LYS A 60 -11.16 19.76 3.04
C LYS A 60 -9.95 20.41 2.38
N PRO A 61 -10.02 20.70 1.07
CA PRO A 61 -9.00 21.50 0.41
C PRO A 61 -8.95 22.85 1.11
N HIS A 62 -7.77 23.23 1.62
CA HIS A 62 -7.56 24.50 2.32
C HIS A 62 -7.40 25.67 1.32
N GLU A 63 -8.08 25.57 0.18
CA GLU A 63 -8.10 26.58 -0.87
C GLU A 63 -9.52 27.15 -0.95
N ASP A 64 -9.64 28.46 -0.72
CA ASP A 64 -10.93 29.17 -0.68
C ASP A 64 -11.31 29.78 -2.04
N SER A 65 -10.47 29.64 -3.06
CA SER A 65 -10.71 30.17 -4.40
C SER A 65 -11.66 29.25 -5.20
N ALA A 66 -12.84 29.76 -5.53
CA ALA A 66 -13.88 29.04 -6.28
C ALA A 66 -13.45 28.60 -7.70
N ASP A 67 -12.44 29.24 -8.29
CA ASP A 67 -11.92 28.95 -9.64
C ASP A 67 -10.89 27.80 -9.70
N HIS A 68 -10.58 27.14 -8.58
CA HIS A 68 -9.60 26.07 -8.57
C HIS A 68 -10.20 24.73 -9.01
N ILE A 69 -9.46 23.99 -9.85
CA ILE A 69 -9.90 22.67 -10.36
C ILE A 69 -10.21 21.65 -9.24
N LYS A 70 -9.63 21.86 -8.04
CA LYS A 70 -9.87 21.05 -6.84
C LYS A 70 -11.25 21.28 -6.20
N GLN A 71 -11.90 22.41 -6.46
CA GLN A 71 -13.27 22.72 -6.00
C GLN A 71 -14.36 22.24 -6.97
N SER A 72 -13.99 21.90 -8.21
CA SER A 72 -14.97 21.52 -9.25
C SER A 72 -15.77 20.25 -8.95
N ILE A 73 -15.22 19.34 -8.14
CA ILE A 73 -15.87 18.07 -7.75
C ILE A 73 -16.76 18.25 -6.51
N LEU A 74 -16.52 19.27 -5.68
CA LEU A 74 -17.27 19.55 -4.45
C LEU A 74 -18.50 20.46 -4.67
N ILE A 75 -18.54 21.17 -5.80
CA ILE A 75 -19.57 22.17 -6.14
C ILE A 75 -20.70 21.58 -7.02
N HIS A 76 -20.58 20.32 -7.45
CA HIS A 76 -21.66 19.63 -8.16
C HIS A 76 -22.42 18.65 -7.25
#